data_AF-A0A7K2VE06-F1
#
_entry.id   AF-A0A7K2VE06-F1
#
_cell.length_a   1.000
_cell.length_b   1.000
_cell.length_c   1.000
_cell.angle_alpha   90.00
_cell.angle_beta   90.00
_cell.angle_gamma   90.00
#
_symmetry.space_group_name_H-M   'P 1'
#
loop_
_entity.id
_entity.type
_entity.pdbx_description
1 polymer ?
#
loop_
_entity_poly.entity_id
_entity_poly.type
_entity_poly.pdbx_seq_one_letter_code
_entity_poly.pdbx_strand_id
1 'polypeptide(L)'
;MTYVVTVAMAPPQGAPELDALRREGVVFLLRKGFDSLEAVEGPDGMEVDLLDDVIAAHPGGALLKLFVDAPALEFAEDAAREVVTELMERTEALSDWRLTRCAVELNSELLQESLDAADGPDAPPSDPAERARRHAAGTTPAPPDSPGHSESRAMRKRLRELAPALTAFTLEAFGHDESAPECEVGREAAEIAAGAVVYAIDLLVDELFTDLAALEDDGPTVARSNATFMILDDLPPHLADAYTVLFTRRLTVTAISLTGRLTRPPFEHPTCLAEELLLKSLLNQAEVTADLYSLLSDEVTQALETFATTLHPPTPPHPATPEDPDTWFTPYTPVSPVHPYAANENEETVVELPE
;
A
#
# COMPACT_ATOMS: atom_id res chain seq x y z
N MET A 1 -24.32 -0.71 -10.47
CA MET A 1 -22.95 -0.18 -10.57
C MET A 1 -21.99 -1.29 -10.23
N THR A 2 -20.90 -1.45 -10.98
CA THR A 2 -19.90 -2.47 -10.65
C THR A 2 -18.91 -1.94 -9.62
N TYR A 3 -18.82 -2.61 -8.48
CA TYR A 3 -17.85 -2.36 -7.42
C TYR A 3 -16.83 -3.49 -7.37
N VAL A 4 -15.59 -3.16 -7.02
CA VAL A 4 -14.55 -4.15 -6.74
C VAL A 4 -14.43 -4.30 -5.24
N VAL A 5 -14.63 -5.51 -4.72
CA VAL A 5 -14.55 -5.80 -3.28
C VAL A 5 -13.38 -6.72 -3.02
N THR A 6 -12.47 -6.28 -2.16
CA THR A 6 -11.31 -7.08 -1.74
C THR A 6 -11.63 -7.77 -0.41
N VAL A 7 -11.60 -9.10 -0.43
CA VAL A 7 -11.86 -9.96 0.73
C VAL A 7 -10.58 -10.71 1.09
N ALA A 8 -10.14 -10.63 2.33
CA ALA A 8 -9.02 -11.42 2.85
C ALA A 8 -9.52 -12.42 3.88
N MET A 9 -9.01 -13.64 3.80
CA MET A 9 -9.32 -14.73 4.71
C MET A 9 -8.06 -15.42 5.18
N ALA A 10 -8.06 -15.88 6.43
CA ALA A 10 -6.92 -16.53 7.06
C ALA A 10 -7.35 -17.84 7.72
N PRO A 11 -6.46 -18.85 7.78
CA PRO A 11 -6.68 -20.04 8.59
C PRO A 11 -6.75 -19.66 10.09
N PRO A 12 -7.26 -20.58 10.93
CA PRO A 12 -7.35 -20.35 12.36
C PRO A 12 -5.98 -20.00 12.97
N GLN A 13 -6.00 -19.16 14.01
CA GLN A 13 -4.77 -18.65 14.62
C GLN A 13 -3.87 -19.78 15.13
N GLY A 14 -2.60 -19.77 14.72
CA GLY A 14 -1.63 -20.81 15.05
C GLY A 14 -1.62 -22.00 14.08
N ALA A 15 -2.43 -22.00 13.03
CA ALA A 15 -2.29 -22.94 11.93
C ALA A 15 -0.93 -22.77 11.22
N PRO A 16 -0.32 -23.86 10.74
CA PRO A 16 0.89 -23.77 9.93
C PRO A 16 0.61 -23.05 8.62
N GLU A 17 1.62 -22.37 8.09
CA GLU A 17 1.54 -21.70 6.78
C GLU A 17 1.16 -22.69 5.66
N LEU A 18 0.49 -22.15 4.65
CA LEU A 18 0.05 -22.89 3.48
C LEU A 18 1.26 -23.15 2.57
N ASP A 19 1.66 -24.41 2.46
CA ASP A 19 2.58 -24.88 1.44
C ASP A 19 1.98 -24.74 0.02
N ALA A 20 2.81 -24.94 -1.00
CA ALA A 20 2.39 -24.76 -2.40
C ALA A 20 1.16 -25.61 -2.77
N LEU A 21 1.07 -26.86 -2.28
CA LEU A 21 -0.04 -27.75 -2.59
C LEU A 21 -1.32 -27.31 -1.88
N ARG A 22 -1.21 -26.86 -0.63
CA ARG A 22 -2.34 -26.33 0.14
C ARG A 22 -2.89 -25.04 -0.46
N ARG A 23 -2.02 -24.17 -0.99
CA ARG A 23 -2.45 -22.95 -1.69
C ARG A 23 -3.28 -23.28 -2.93
N GLU A 24 -2.81 -24.19 -3.77
CA GLU A 24 -3.59 -24.68 -4.93
C GLU A 24 -4.93 -25.30 -4.50
N GLY A 25 -4.93 -26.07 -3.40
CA GLY A 25 -6.15 -26.66 -2.85
C GLY A 25 -7.18 -25.60 -2.40
N VAL A 26 -6.72 -24.52 -1.75
CA VAL A 26 -7.59 -23.42 -1.31
C VAL A 26 -8.19 -22.69 -2.51
N VAL A 27 -7.37 -22.35 -3.52
CA VAL A 27 -7.85 -21.72 -4.75
C VAL A 27 -8.88 -22.60 -5.46
N PHE A 28 -8.62 -23.90 -5.57
CA PHE A 28 -9.54 -24.85 -6.17
C PHE A 28 -10.89 -24.93 -5.42
N LEU A 29 -10.86 -24.99 -4.09
CA LEU A 29 -12.07 -25.05 -3.27
C LEU A 29 -12.91 -23.78 -3.39
N LEU A 30 -12.26 -22.61 -3.37
CA LEU A 30 -12.94 -21.32 -3.51
C LEU A 30 -13.57 -21.19 -4.91
N ARG A 31 -12.81 -21.44 -6.00
CA ARG A 31 -13.33 -21.39 -7.38
C ARG A 31 -14.53 -22.31 -7.57
N LYS A 32 -14.39 -23.56 -7.13
CA LYS A 32 -15.49 -24.54 -7.18
C LYS A 32 -16.72 -24.06 -6.40
N GLY A 33 -16.49 -23.37 -5.30
CA GLY A 33 -17.52 -22.75 -4.49
C GLY A 33 -18.27 -21.66 -5.26
N PHE A 34 -17.56 -20.69 -5.84
CA PHE A 34 -18.14 -19.61 -6.63
C PHE A 34 -18.87 -20.12 -7.87
N ASP A 35 -18.31 -21.11 -8.58
CA ASP A 35 -18.97 -21.77 -9.73
C ASP A 35 -20.33 -22.41 -9.39
N SER A 36 -20.58 -22.66 -8.10
CA SER A 36 -21.82 -23.28 -7.61
C SER A 36 -22.87 -22.29 -7.12
N LEU A 37 -22.56 -20.99 -7.09
CA LEU A 37 -23.50 -19.94 -6.69
C LEU A 37 -24.42 -19.61 -7.88
N GLU A 38 -25.73 -19.75 -7.68
CA GLU A 38 -26.73 -19.41 -8.70
C GLU A 38 -27.17 -17.93 -8.63
N ALA A 39 -27.05 -17.29 -7.46
CA ALA A 39 -27.32 -15.87 -7.22
C ALA A 39 -26.64 -15.42 -5.90
N VAL A 40 -26.34 -14.14 -5.77
CA VAL A 40 -25.84 -13.53 -4.52
C VAL A 40 -26.96 -12.70 -3.90
N GLU A 41 -27.35 -13.05 -2.67
CA GLU A 41 -28.32 -12.28 -1.90
C GLU A 41 -27.55 -11.24 -1.06
N GLY A 42 -27.85 -9.95 -1.29
CA GLY A 42 -27.38 -8.84 -0.47
C GLY A 42 -28.33 -8.54 0.69
N PRO A 43 -28.01 -7.54 1.53
CA PRO A 43 -28.82 -7.21 2.69
C PRO A 43 -30.26 -6.84 2.28
N ASP A 44 -31.22 -7.20 3.15
CA ASP A 44 -32.67 -7.08 2.92
C ASP A 44 -33.25 -7.92 1.76
N GLY A 45 -32.50 -8.92 1.26
CA GLY A 45 -32.98 -9.86 0.24
C GLY A 45 -32.94 -9.31 -1.19
N MET A 46 -32.11 -8.29 -1.44
CA MET A 46 -31.85 -7.84 -2.81
C MET A 46 -30.89 -8.78 -3.53
N GLU A 47 -31.23 -9.19 -4.74
CA GLU A 47 -30.29 -9.90 -5.61
C GLU A 47 -29.20 -8.93 -6.10
N VAL A 48 -27.96 -9.35 -5.93
CA VAL A 48 -26.75 -8.66 -6.37
C VAL A 48 -26.04 -9.60 -7.34
N ASP A 49 -25.48 -9.09 -8.43
CA ASP A 49 -24.82 -9.95 -9.43
C ASP A 49 -23.31 -9.98 -9.20
N LEU A 50 -22.74 -11.17 -9.04
CA LEU A 50 -21.29 -11.38 -9.10
C LEU A 50 -20.88 -11.54 -10.57
N LEU A 51 -20.12 -10.58 -11.09
CA LEU A 51 -19.74 -10.51 -12.49
C LEU A 51 -18.45 -11.29 -12.78
N ASP A 52 -17.48 -11.22 -11.86
CA ASP A 52 -16.17 -11.86 -11.98
C ASP A 52 -15.50 -12.03 -10.61
N ASP A 53 -14.55 -12.96 -10.52
CA ASP A 53 -13.77 -13.23 -9.32
C ASP A 53 -12.29 -13.50 -9.63
N VAL A 54 -11.42 -12.96 -8.78
CA VAL A 54 -9.99 -13.27 -8.77
C VAL A 54 -9.63 -13.84 -7.42
N ILE A 55 -9.09 -15.05 -7.40
CA ILE A 55 -8.74 -15.78 -6.18
C ILE A 55 -7.24 -16.05 -6.17
N ALA A 56 -6.57 -15.61 -5.12
CA ALA A 56 -5.16 -15.87 -4.87
C ALA A 56 -4.96 -16.44 -3.46
N ALA A 57 -4.07 -17.43 -3.32
CA ALA A 57 -3.67 -17.96 -2.02
C ALA A 57 -2.20 -17.62 -1.73
N HIS A 58 -1.90 -17.28 -0.49
CA HIS A 58 -0.56 -16.96 0.01
C HIS A 58 -0.28 -17.78 1.29
N PRO A 59 0.97 -17.83 1.81
CA PRO A 59 1.27 -18.66 2.99
C PRO A 59 0.39 -18.40 4.21
N GLY A 60 -0.14 -17.19 4.36
CA GLY A 60 -0.97 -16.76 5.48
C GLY A 60 -2.48 -16.84 5.26
N GLY A 61 -2.97 -17.26 4.08
CA GLY A 61 -4.40 -17.21 3.78
C GLY A 61 -4.74 -17.10 2.30
N ALA A 62 -5.90 -16.53 2.00
CA ALA A 62 -6.34 -16.23 0.64
C ALA A 62 -6.91 -14.82 0.53
N LEU A 63 -6.74 -14.24 -0.66
CA LEU A 63 -7.26 -12.96 -1.06
C LEU A 63 -8.20 -13.17 -2.25
N LEU A 64 -9.33 -12.50 -2.21
CA LEU A 64 -10.33 -12.51 -3.26
C LEU A 64 -10.57 -11.06 -3.70
N LYS A 65 -10.66 -10.84 -5.02
CA LYS A 65 -11.25 -9.63 -5.59
C LYS A 65 -12.54 -10.03 -6.29
N LEU A 66 -13.65 -9.46 -5.85
CA LEU A 66 -14.99 -9.75 -6.36
C LEU A 66 -15.51 -8.54 -7.11
N PHE A 67 -15.99 -8.75 -8.33
CA PHE A 67 -16.63 -7.71 -9.13
C PHE A 67 -18.13 -7.83 -8.98
N VAL A 68 -18.75 -6.88 -8.29
CA VAL A 68 -20.12 -6.98 -7.79
C VAL A 68 -20.97 -5.87 -8.40
N ASP A 69 -22.03 -6.20 -9.14
CA ASP A 69 -23.02 -5.21 -9.58
C ASP A 69 -24.04 -4.96 -8.47
N ALA A 70 -23.94 -3.78 -7.85
CA ALA A 70 -24.79 -3.38 -6.74
C ALA A 70 -25.31 -1.93 -6.93
N PRO A 71 -26.37 -1.54 -6.20
CA PRO A 71 -26.89 -0.18 -6.25
C PRO A 71 -26.05 0.83 -5.45
N ALA A 72 -25.30 0.38 -4.43
CA ALA A 72 -24.35 1.22 -3.69
C ALA A 72 -23.19 0.39 -3.12
N LEU A 73 -22.14 1.07 -2.65
CA LEU A 73 -20.90 0.44 -2.15
C LEU A 73 -21.15 -0.44 -0.92
N GLU A 74 -22.03 0.00 -0.01
CA GLU A 74 -22.36 -0.73 1.22
C GLU A 74 -23.04 -2.06 0.90
N PHE A 75 -23.93 -2.06 -0.10
CA PHE A 75 -24.56 -3.28 -0.60
C PHE A 75 -23.54 -4.22 -1.25
N ALA A 76 -22.55 -3.68 -1.97
CA ALA A 76 -21.49 -4.50 -2.56
C ALA A 76 -20.61 -5.16 -1.49
N GLU A 77 -20.20 -4.41 -0.46
CA GLU A 77 -19.38 -4.94 0.63
C GLU A 77 -20.13 -6.00 1.44
N ASP A 78 -21.38 -5.72 1.81
CA ASP A 78 -22.19 -6.63 2.61
C ASP A 78 -22.50 -7.92 1.84
N ALA A 79 -22.89 -7.81 0.56
CA ALA A 79 -23.13 -8.98 -0.29
C ALA A 79 -21.86 -9.83 -0.46
N ALA A 80 -20.71 -9.21 -0.72
CA ALA A 80 -19.43 -9.91 -0.82
C ALA A 80 -19.05 -10.64 0.48
N ARG A 81 -19.28 -9.97 1.63
CA ARG A 81 -19.03 -10.56 2.96
C ARG A 81 -19.92 -11.76 3.22
N GLU A 82 -21.21 -11.66 2.90
CA GLU A 82 -22.20 -12.72 3.09
C GLU A 82 -21.86 -13.94 2.23
N VAL A 83 -21.61 -13.72 0.94
CA VAL A 83 -21.23 -14.79 -0.01
C VAL A 83 -19.99 -15.54 0.44
N VAL A 84 -18.92 -14.82 0.80
CA VAL A 84 -17.67 -15.46 1.21
C VAL A 84 -17.86 -16.20 2.53
N THR A 85 -18.65 -15.66 3.46
CA THR A 85 -18.95 -16.33 4.73
C THR A 85 -19.75 -17.61 4.49
N GLU A 86 -20.80 -17.56 3.68
CA GLU A 86 -21.59 -18.74 3.32
C GLU A 86 -20.73 -19.80 2.60
N LEU A 87 -19.86 -19.36 1.70
CA LEU A 87 -18.94 -20.24 0.98
C LEU A 87 -18.01 -21.00 1.93
N MET A 88 -17.47 -20.30 2.93
CA MET A 88 -16.61 -20.88 3.97
C MET A 88 -17.38 -21.89 4.83
N GLU A 89 -18.62 -21.57 5.21
CA GLU A 89 -19.48 -22.47 5.99
C GLU A 89 -19.88 -23.74 5.22
N ARG A 90 -20.14 -23.63 3.92
CA ARG A 90 -20.49 -24.76 3.04
C ARG A 90 -19.29 -25.63 2.69
N THR A 91 -18.08 -25.09 2.78
CA THR A 91 -16.85 -25.79 2.44
C THR A 91 -16.19 -26.33 3.70
N GLU A 92 -16.37 -27.63 3.99
CA GLU A 92 -15.86 -28.28 5.21
C GLU A 92 -14.37 -27.99 5.51
N ALA A 93 -13.52 -27.89 4.48
CA ALA A 93 -12.10 -27.60 4.66
C ALA A 93 -11.78 -26.13 5.05
N LEU A 94 -12.74 -25.22 4.88
CA LEU A 94 -12.62 -23.78 5.13
C LEU A 94 -13.51 -23.30 6.29
N SER A 95 -14.29 -24.18 6.93
CA SER A 95 -15.29 -23.78 7.94
C SER A 95 -14.71 -23.10 9.18
N ASP A 96 -13.45 -23.41 9.53
CA ASP A 96 -12.74 -22.82 10.67
C ASP A 96 -11.88 -21.60 10.28
N TRP A 97 -11.91 -21.19 9.02
CA TRP A 97 -11.21 -20.00 8.55
C TRP A 97 -11.97 -18.74 8.99
N ARG A 98 -11.26 -17.62 9.00
CA ARG A 98 -11.81 -16.32 9.39
C ARG A 98 -11.62 -15.30 8.30
N LEU A 99 -12.64 -14.48 8.09
CA LEU A 99 -12.58 -13.29 7.26
C LEU A 99 -11.82 -12.21 8.06
N THR A 100 -10.70 -11.73 7.52
CA THR A 100 -9.83 -10.74 8.15
C THR A 100 -10.03 -9.33 7.59
N ARG A 101 -10.50 -9.22 6.34
CA ARG A 101 -10.85 -7.95 5.69
C ARG A 101 -11.94 -8.18 4.65
N CYS A 102 -12.86 -7.24 4.52
CA CYS A 102 -13.75 -7.07 3.37
C CYS A 102 -13.87 -5.55 3.18
N ALA A 103 -13.52 -5.05 2.01
CA ALA A 103 -13.53 -3.61 1.74
C ALA A 103 -13.69 -3.36 0.24
N VAL A 104 -14.47 -2.34 -0.12
CA VAL A 104 -14.63 -1.89 -1.50
C VAL A 104 -13.44 -1.04 -1.94
N GLU A 105 -12.87 -1.34 -3.11
CA GLU A 105 -11.88 -0.49 -3.78
C GLU A 105 -12.61 0.65 -4.51
N LEU A 106 -12.33 1.90 -4.12
CA LEU A 106 -12.93 3.09 -4.72
C LEU A 106 -12.14 3.50 -5.97
N ASN A 107 -12.70 3.25 -7.15
CA ASN A 107 -12.23 3.90 -8.38
C ASN A 107 -12.61 5.38 -8.34
N SER A 108 -11.68 6.29 -8.66
CA SER A 108 -11.88 7.75 -8.63
C SER A 108 -13.08 8.25 -9.46
N GLU A 109 -13.43 7.58 -10.56
CA GLU A 109 -14.62 7.93 -11.36
C GLU A 109 -15.91 7.45 -10.69
N LEU A 110 -15.89 6.27 -10.07
CA LEU A 110 -17.01 5.72 -9.27
C LEU A 110 -17.18 6.45 -7.94
N LEU A 111 -16.10 7.00 -7.38
CA LEU A 111 -16.14 7.88 -6.20
C LEU A 111 -16.92 9.14 -6.53
N GLN A 112 -16.66 9.79 -7.67
CA GLN A 112 -17.41 10.98 -8.08
C GLN A 112 -18.89 10.65 -8.31
N GLU A 113 -19.19 9.53 -8.97
CA GLU A 113 -20.57 9.11 -9.23
C GLU A 113 -21.32 8.70 -7.95
N SER A 114 -20.63 8.07 -7.00
CA SER A 114 -21.14 7.76 -5.66
C SER A 114 -21.31 9.01 -4.79
N LEU A 115 -20.42 10.01 -4.91
CA LEU A 115 -20.54 11.30 -4.23
C LEU A 115 -21.72 12.11 -4.80
N ASP A 116 -21.93 12.06 -6.11
CA ASP A 116 -23.06 12.70 -6.78
C ASP A 116 -24.39 11.99 -6.42
N ALA A 117 -24.36 10.69 -6.14
CA ALA A 117 -25.50 9.93 -5.61
C ALA A 117 -25.79 10.19 -4.12
N ALA A 118 -24.81 10.72 -3.36
CA ALA A 118 -24.93 10.99 -1.93
C ALA A 118 -25.79 12.23 -1.58
N ASP A 119 -26.29 12.97 -2.59
CA ASP A 119 -27.26 14.07 -2.46
C ASP A 119 -28.74 13.59 -2.39
N GLY A 120 -28.96 12.30 -2.14
CA GLY A 120 -30.28 11.69 -1.99
C GLY A 120 -31.04 12.04 -0.69
N PRO A 121 -32.27 11.53 -0.50
CA PRO A 121 -33.09 11.79 0.70
C PRO A 121 -32.45 11.33 2.02
N ASP A 122 -31.44 10.47 1.97
CA ASP A 122 -30.65 9.97 3.10
C ASP A 122 -29.32 10.71 3.32
N ALA A 123 -29.07 11.80 2.57
CA ALA A 123 -27.86 12.61 2.70
C ALA A 123 -27.68 13.14 4.14
N PRO A 124 -26.45 13.09 4.70
CA PRO A 124 -26.19 13.62 6.02
C PRO A 124 -26.55 15.12 6.08
N PRO A 125 -27.06 15.61 7.22
CA PRO A 125 -27.52 16.98 7.33
C PRO A 125 -26.38 17.96 7.02
N SER A 126 -26.73 18.99 6.25
CA SER A 126 -25.80 20.03 5.80
C SER A 126 -25.22 20.85 6.95
N ASP A 127 -25.90 20.91 8.10
CA ASP A 127 -25.42 21.52 9.34
C ASP A 127 -24.28 20.67 9.98
N PRO A 128 -23.05 21.20 10.04
CA PRO A 128 -21.91 20.52 10.67
C PRO A 128 -22.15 20.14 12.14
N ALA A 129 -22.92 20.93 12.89
CA ALA A 129 -23.18 20.68 14.32
C ALA A 129 -24.14 19.52 14.55
N GLU A 130 -25.11 19.34 13.65
CA GLU A 130 -26.04 18.20 13.66
C GLU A 130 -25.34 16.92 13.17
N ARG A 131 -24.47 17.04 12.16
CA ARG A 131 -23.63 15.93 11.68
C ARG A 131 -22.70 15.42 12.79
N ALA A 132 -22.03 16.33 13.50
CA ALA A 132 -21.19 16.00 14.66
C ALA A 132 -21.98 15.32 15.78
N ARG A 133 -23.22 15.75 16.05
CA ARG A 133 -24.10 15.10 17.04
C ARG A 133 -24.51 13.69 16.65
N ARG A 134 -24.81 13.44 15.37
CA ARG A 134 -25.16 12.09 14.89
C ARG A 134 -23.98 11.14 14.89
N HIS A 135 -22.80 11.60 14.48
CA HIS A 135 -21.57 10.81 14.60
C HIS A 135 -21.22 10.51 16.06
N ALA A 136 -21.35 11.47 16.97
CA ALA A 136 -21.11 11.26 18.39
C ALA A 136 -22.14 10.32 19.05
N ALA A 137 -23.34 10.19 18.48
CA ALA A 137 -24.37 9.28 18.96
C ALA A 137 -24.21 7.83 18.45
N GLY A 138 -23.51 7.63 17.32
CA GLY A 138 -23.25 6.31 16.74
C GLY A 138 -21.91 5.68 17.14
N THR A 139 -20.91 6.49 17.48
CA THR A 139 -19.60 5.98 17.91
C THR A 139 -19.59 5.78 19.42
N THR A 140 -19.79 4.54 19.87
CA THR A 140 -19.36 4.18 21.22
C THR A 140 -17.83 4.12 21.21
N PRO A 141 -17.10 4.95 21.99
CA PRO A 141 -15.66 4.86 22.04
C PRO A 141 -15.28 3.45 22.49
N ALA A 142 -14.48 2.77 21.66
CA ALA A 142 -14.04 1.42 21.96
C ALA A 142 -13.30 1.41 23.31
N PRO A 143 -13.48 0.38 24.15
CA PRO A 143 -12.78 0.29 25.43
C PRO A 143 -11.26 0.43 25.22
N PRO A 144 -10.51 0.99 26.19
CA PRO A 144 -9.05 1.22 26.08
C PRO A 144 -8.22 -0.07 25.89
N ASP A 145 -8.85 -1.23 26.09
CA ASP A 145 -8.30 -2.58 25.90
C ASP A 145 -8.81 -3.28 24.62
N SER A 146 -9.46 -2.55 23.70
CA SER A 146 -9.82 -3.14 22.40
C SER A 146 -8.55 -3.49 21.59
N PRO A 147 -8.61 -4.52 20.72
CA PRO A 147 -7.46 -4.98 19.94
C PRO A 147 -6.72 -3.85 19.21
N GLY A 148 -7.45 -2.93 18.56
CA GLY A 148 -6.86 -1.78 17.86
C GLY A 148 -6.03 -0.85 18.76
N HIS A 149 -6.47 -0.58 20.00
CA HIS A 149 -5.68 0.23 20.94
C HIS A 149 -4.39 -0.47 21.37
N SER A 150 -4.40 -1.80 21.45
CA SER A 150 -3.20 -2.58 21.77
C SER A 150 -2.19 -2.57 20.62
N GLU A 151 -2.67 -2.67 19.38
CA GLU A 151 -1.86 -2.61 18.16
C GLU A 151 -1.26 -1.21 17.96
N SER A 152 -2.04 -0.14 18.11
CA SER A 152 -1.53 1.24 18.05
C SER A 152 -0.44 1.51 19.10
N ARG A 153 -0.60 1.01 20.33
CA ARG A 153 0.43 1.13 21.38
C ARG A 153 1.70 0.35 21.03
N ALA A 154 1.56 -0.85 20.50
CA ALA A 154 2.68 -1.67 20.07
C ALA A 154 3.43 -1.01 18.90
N MET A 155 2.70 -0.49 17.91
CA MET A 155 3.29 0.22 16.78
C MET A 155 3.97 1.51 17.22
N ARG A 156 3.34 2.33 18.07
CA ARG A 156 3.96 3.54 18.65
C ARG A 156 5.31 3.21 19.27
N LYS A 157 5.37 2.15 20.09
CA LYS A 157 6.62 1.71 20.70
C LYS A 157 7.65 1.28 19.64
N ARG A 158 7.23 0.49 18.65
CA ARG A 158 8.09 -0.01 17.57
C ARG A 158 8.70 1.13 16.76
N LEU A 159 7.90 2.11 16.32
CA LEU A 159 8.41 3.24 15.53
C LEU A 159 9.46 4.03 16.31
N ARG A 160 9.20 4.32 17.58
CA ARG A 160 10.17 5.02 18.44
C ARG A 160 11.47 4.23 18.64
N GLU A 161 11.40 2.90 18.72
CA GLU A 161 12.58 2.02 18.78
C GLU A 161 13.36 1.98 17.46
N LEU A 162 12.69 2.17 16.31
CA LEU A 162 13.31 2.21 14.99
C LEU A 162 13.96 3.55 14.66
N ALA A 163 13.46 4.66 15.22
CA ALA A 163 13.94 6.02 14.92
C ALA A 163 15.47 6.18 14.93
N PRO A 164 16.24 5.61 15.89
CA PRO A 164 17.70 5.73 15.91
C PRO A 164 18.42 5.06 14.74
N ALA A 165 17.76 4.22 13.95
CA ALA A 165 18.36 3.57 12.78
C ALA A 165 18.55 4.53 11.59
N LEU A 166 17.86 5.67 11.57
CA LEU A 166 18.01 6.71 10.56
C LEU A 166 19.25 7.58 10.84
N THR A 167 20.43 6.95 10.94
CA THR A 167 21.63 7.59 11.52
C THR A 167 22.22 8.73 10.70
N ALA A 168 21.78 8.92 9.45
CA ALA A 168 22.20 10.06 8.65
C ALA A 168 21.55 11.38 9.10
N PHE A 169 20.52 11.32 9.95
CA PHE A 169 19.77 12.47 10.43
C PHE A 169 19.63 12.43 11.96
N THR A 170 19.45 13.63 12.54
CA THR A 170 19.03 13.80 13.92
C THR A 170 17.54 14.17 13.96
N LEU A 171 16.94 14.21 15.16
CA LEU A 171 15.56 14.67 15.30
C LEU A 171 15.36 16.15 14.89
N GLU A 172 16.44 16.93 14.78
CA GLU A 172 16.38 18.31 14.24
C GLU A 172 15.90 18.33 12.79
N ALA A 173 16.21 17.30 12.00
CA ALA A 173 15.71 17.16 10.63
C ALA A 173 14.18 16.98 10.57
N PHE A 174 13.56 16.60 11.69
CA PHE A 174 12.12 16.45 11.86
C PHE A 174 11.51 17.63 12.63
N GLY A 175 12.25 18.73 12.84
CA GLY A 175 11.77 19.92 13.53
C GLY A 175 11.89 19.89 15.05
N HIS A 176 12.55 18.86 15.62
CA HIS A 176 12.79 18.78 17.06
C HIS A 176 14.21 19.21 17.44
N ASP A 177 14.33 20.39 18.05
CA ASP A 177 15.51 20.96 18.69
C ASP A 177 15.44 20.79 20.22
N GLU A 178 16.32 19.95 20.78
CA GLU A 178 16.42 19.72 22.24
C GLU A 178 16.81 20.98 23.03
N SER A 179 17.40 21.99 22.37
CA SER A 179 17.85 23.24 22.97
C SER A 179 16.80 24.35 22.97
N ALA A 180 15.71 24.19 22.21
CA ALA A 180 14.62 25.15 22.12
C ALA A 180 13.52 24.86 23.19
N PRO A 181 13.13 25.86 24.02
CA PRO A 181 12.14 25.67 25.07
C PRO A 181 10.69 25.46 24.55
N GLU A 182 10.39 25.93 23.34
CA GLU A 182 9.14 25.71 22.62
C GLU A 182 9.47 25.21 21.22
N CYS A 183 9.64 23.88 21.11
CA CYS A 183 9.82 23.23 19.83
C CYS A 183 8.48 23.10 19.11
N GLU A 184 8.45 23.39 17.80
CA GLU A 184 7.23 23.22 16.99
C GLU A 184 6.78 21.75 16.96
N VAL A 185 7.74 20.82 16.95
CA VAL A 185 7.50 19.38 16.98
C VAL A 185 7.98 18.77 18.29
N GLY A 186 7.08 18.08 19.00
CA GLY A 186 7.41 17.33 20.20
C GLY A 186 8.36 16.16 19.92
N ARG A 187 9.22 15.81 20.88
CA ARG A 187 10.20 14.72 20.73
C ARG A 187 9.57 13.40 20.27
N GLU A 188 8.43 13.04 20.86
CA GLU A 188 7.73 11.80 20.52
C GLU A 188 7.20 11.82 19.09
N ALA A 189 6.68 12.95 18.60
CA ALA A 189 6.22 13.08 17.23
C ALA A 189 7.39 12.93 16.23
N ALA A 190 8.54 13.56 16.53
CA ALA A 190 9.75 13.39 15.73
C ALA A 190 10.28 11.94 15.75
N GLU A 191 10.25 11.26 16.90
CA GLU A 191 10.62 9.85 17.01
C GLU A 191 9.64 8.94 16.22
N ILE A 192 8.34 9.21 16.25
CA ILE A 192 7.33 8.47 15.48
C ILE A 192 7.56 8.68 13.98
N ALA A 193 7.77 9.91 13.53
CA ALA A 193 8.01 10.24 12.12
C ALA A 193 9.30 9.57 11.60
N ALA A 194 10.42 9.72 12.32
CA ALA A 194 11.68 9.08 11.96
C ALA A 194 11.57 7.55 11.94
N GLY A 195 10.88 6.98 12.93
CA GLY A 195 10.57 5.56 12.99
C GLY A 195 9.70 5.06 11.84
N ALA A 196 8.71 5.85 11.43
CA ALA A 196 7.83 5.55 10.30
C ALA A 196 8.60 5.50 8.98
N VAL A 197 9.55 6.42 8.78
CA VAL A 197 10.46 6.39 7.61
C VAL A 197 11.28 5.10 7.61
N VAL A 198 11.88 4.71 8.73
CA VAL A 198 12.65 3.45 8.83
C VAL A 198 11.76 2.23 8.56
N TYR A 199 10.54 2.21 9.09
CA TYR A 199 9.59 1.14 8.84
C TYR A 199 9.18 1.06 7.36
N ALA A 200 8.95 2.21 6.72
CA ALA A 200 8.62 2.30 5.31
C ALA A 200 9.79 1.85 4.40
N ILE A 201 11.05 1.97 4.84
CA ILE A 201 12.19 1.43 4.09
C ILE A 201 12.06 -0.08 3.90
N ASP A 202 11.72 -0.80 4.98
CA ASP A 202 11.55 -2.26 4.93
C ASP A 202 10.41 -2.62 3.97
N LEU A 203 9.27 -1.93 4.08
CA LEU A 203 8.12 -2.17 3.20
C LEU A 203 8.42 -1.89 1.74
N LEU A 204 9.01 -0.73 1.42
CA LEU A 204 9.36 -0.34 0.05
C LEU A 204 10.25 -1.40 -0.62
N VAL A 205 11.25 -1.91 0.11
CA VAL A 205 12.17 -2.93 -0.42
C VAL A 205 11.44 -4.26 -0.64
N ASP A 206 10.65 -4.71 0.34
CA ASP A 206 9.88 -5.97 0.23
C ASP A 206 8.84 -5.90 -0.90
N GLU A 207 8.16 -4.77 -1.05
CA GLU A 207 7.17 -4.53 -2.10
C GLU A 207 7.82 -4.48 -3.49
N LEU A 208 8.98 -3.82 -3.65
CA LEU A 208 9.72 -3.85 -4.91
C LEU A 208 10.19 -5.25 -5.31
N PHE A 209 10.60 -6.09 -4.35
CA PHE A 209 10.92 -7.50 -4.63
C PHE A 209 9.68 -8.32 -4.97
N THR A 210 8.56 -8.04 -4.33
CA THR A 210 7.26 -8.67 -4.64
C THR A 210 6.83 -8.32 -6.06
N ASP A 211 6.89 -7.04 -6.42
CA ASP A 211 6.56 -6.55 -7.76
C ASP A 211 7.48 -7.15 -8.83
N LEU A 212 8.78 -7.23 -8.54
CA LEU A 212 9.73 -7.84 -9.44
C LEU A 212 9.40 -9.32 -9.69
N ALA A 213 9.11 -10.09 -8.64
CA ALA A 213 8.76 -11.50 -8.76
C ALA A 213 7.46 -11.69 -9.55
N ALA A 214 6.44 -10.88 -9.28
CA ALA A 214 5.18 -10.90 -10.01
C ALA A 214 5.37 -10.58 -11.51
N LEU A 215 6.22 -9.60 -11.81
CA LEU A 215 6.50 -9.20 -13.19
C LEU A 215 7.31 -10.27 -13.94
N GLU A 216 8.26 -10.93 -13.28
CA GLU A 216 9.02 -12.04 -13.87
C GLU A 216 8.12 -13.23 -14.25
N ASP A 217 7.01 -13.43 -13.54
CA ASP A 217 6.06 -14.54 -13.77
C ASP A 217 4.99 -14.21 -14.84
N ASP A 218 4.46 -12.98 -14.90
CA ASP A 218 3.19 -12.70 -15.59
C ASP A 218 3.29 -11.81 -16.85
N GLY A 219 4.45 -11.27 -17.19
CA GLY A 219 4.60 -10.59 -18.49
C GLY A 219 5.80 -9.66 -18.58
N PRO A 220 6.25 -9.32 -19.80
CA PRO A 220 7.50 -8.59 -19.98
C PRO A 220 7.46 -7.15 -19.44
N THR A 221 6.26 -6.60 -19.24
CA THR A 221 6.01 -5.22 -18.79
C THR A 221 4.78 -5.15 -17.90
N VAL A 222 4.70 -4.15 -17.02
CA VAL A 222 3.54 -3.90 -16.14
C VAL A 222 2.26 -3.79 -16.94
N ALA A 223 2.25 -3.04 -18.06
CA ALA A 223 1.06 -2.87 -18.90
C ALA A 223 0.51 -4.18 -19.52
N ARG A 224 1.34 -5.23 -19.60
CA ARG A 224 0.99 -6.52 -20.21
C ARG A 224 0.84 -7.63 -19.19
N SER A 225 1.07 -7.32 -17.93
CA SER A 225 0.87 -8.20 -16.79
C SER A 225 -0.57 -8.02 -16.26
N ASN A 226 -1.17 -9.10 -15.82
CA ASN A 226 -2.43 -9.12 -15.06
C ASN A 226 -2.20 -9.10 -13.54
N ALA A 227 -0.93 -9.22 -13.09
CA ALA A 227 -0.56 -9.05 -11.69
C ALA A 227 -0.88 -7.63 -11.19
N THR A 228 -1.25 -7.52 -9.91
CA THR A 228 -1.33 -6.25 -9.20
C THR A 228 0.03 -5.92 -8.62
N PHE A 229 0.48 -4.69 -8.80
CA PHE A 229 1.76 -4.23 -8.30
C PHE A 229 1.56 -3.25 -7.14
N MET A 230 2.51 -3.23 -6.21
CA MET A 230 2.46 -2.40 -5.01
C MET A 230 3.09 -1.03 -5.28
N ILE A 231 4.30 -1.03 -5.84
CA ILE A 231 5.07 0.18 -6.15
C ILE A 231 4.93 0.54 -7.62
N LEU A 232 4.88 -0.45 -8.53
CA LEU A 232 4.83 -0.15 -9.96
C LEU A 232 3.48 0.45 -10.41
N ASP A 233 2.38 0.18 -9.70
CA ASP A 233 1.06 0.76 -9.98
C ASP A 233 0.96 2.24 -9.54
N ASP A 234 1.81 2.67 -8.60
CA ASP A 234 1.92 4.07 -8.15
C ASP A 234 2.75 4.95 -9.10
N LEU A 235 3.45 4.34 -10.06
CA LEU A 235 4.20 5.06 -11.09
C LEU A 235 3.25 5.62 -12.17
N PRO A 236 3.66 6.64 -12.94
CA PRO A 236 2.85 7.21 -14.01
C PRO A 236 2.29 6.14 -14.98
N PRO A 237 0.96 5.90 -14.99
CA PRO A 237 0.38 4.71 -15.64
C PRO A 237 0.53 4.73 -17.17
N HIS A 238 0.63 5.92 -17.78
CA HIS A 238 0.84 6.08 -19.21
C HIS A 238 2.22 5.56 -19.71
N LEU A 239 3.13 5.24 -18.79
CA LEU A 239 4.46 4.68 -19.09
C LEU A 239 4.58 3.20 -18.72
N ALA A 240 3.48 2.53 -18.34
CA ALA A 240 3.50 1.14 -17.87
C ALA A 240 4.06 0.12 -18.89
N ASP A 241 4.03 0.42 -20.19
CA ASP A 241 4.69 -0.39 -21.22
C ASP A 241 6.23 -0.36 -21.14
N ALA A 242 6.82 0.62 -20.46
CA ALA A 242 8.26 0.74 -20.28
C ALA A 242 8.74 0.18 -18.92
N TYR A 243 7.83 -0.18 -18.02
CA TYR A 243 8.16 -0.82 -16.75
C TYR A 243 8.38 -2.32 -16.96
N THR A 244 9.58 -2.65 -17.44
CA THR A 244 10.07 -4.01 -17.68
C THR A 244 10.68 -4.64 -16.44
N VAL A 245 10.98 -5.95 -16.49
CA VAL A 245 11.80 -6.64 -15.47
C VAL A 245 13.14 -5.91 -15.25
N LEU A 246 13.82 -5.49 -16.32
CA LEU A 246 15.07 -4.73 -16.19
C LEU A 246 14.85 -3.39 -15.48
N PHE A 247 13.80 -2.64 -15.86
CA PHE A 247 13.43 -1.40 -15.20
C PHE A 247 13.19 -1.61 -13.70
N THR A 248 12.40 -2.63 -13.33
CA THR A 248 12.09 -2.94 -11.92
C THR A 248 13.33 -3.35 -11.15
N ARG A 249 14.25 -4.11 -11.75
CA ARG A 249 15.55 -4.43 -11.14
C ARG A 249 16.40 -3.17 -10.91
N ARG A 250 16.45 -2.25 -11.88
CA ARG A 250 17.15 -0.96 -11.75
C ARG A 250 16.53 -0.11 -10.64
N LEU A 251 15.20 -0.05 -10.57
CA LEU A 251 14.45 0.65 -9.53
C LEU A 251 14.72 0.06 -8.14
N THR A 252 14.69 -1.28 -8.01
CA THR A 252 14.98 -2.00 -6.75
C THR A 252 16.39 -1.69 -6.23
N VAL A 253 17.40 -1.76 -7.09
CA VAL A 253 18.79 -1.43 -6.70
C VAL A 253 18.94 0.05 -6.35
N THR A 254 18.19 0.92 -7.02
CA THR A 254 18.14 2.36 -6.71
C THR A 254 17.55 2.60 -5.33
N ALA A 255 16.44 1.93 -4.98
CA ALA A 255 15.82 1.99 -3.66
C ALA A 255 16.78 1.51 -2.56
N ILE A 256 17.46 0.37 -2.75
CA ILE A 256 18.46 -0.14 -1.80
C ILE A 256 19.60 0.86 -1.61
N SER A 257 20.07 1.47 -2.69
CA SER A 257 21.17 2.45 -2.64
C SER A 257 20.74 3.72 -1.90
N LEU A 258 19.55 4.26 -2.21
CA LEU A 258 18.98 5.45 -1.57
C LEU A 258 18.75 5.23 -0.07
N THR A 259 18.07 4.14 0.30
CA THR A 259 17.73 3.82 1.70
C THR A 259 18.98 3.47 2.53
N GLY A 260 20.00 2.91 1.90
CA GLY A 260 21.33 2.76 2.48
C GLY A 260 21.99 4.11 2.85
N ARG A 261 21.75 5.17 2.07
CA ARG A 261 22.22 6.54 2.39
C ARG A 261 21.38 7.22 3.47
N LEU A 262 20.08 6.96 3.53
CA LEU A 262 19.22 7.48 4.61
C LEU A 262 19.65 6.98 6.00
N THR A 263 20.26 5.79 6.06
CA THR A 263 20.67 5.14 7.32
C THR A 263 22.16 5.26 7.62
N ARG A 264 22.94 5.99 6.81
CA ARG A 264 24.39 6.16 7.00
C ARG A 264 24.86 7.60 6.72
N PRO A 265 25.50 8.28 7.68
CA PRO A 265 26.04 9.62 7.44
C PRO A 265 27.31 9.58 6.57
N PRO A 266 27.58 10.65 5.79
CA PRO A 266 26.69 11.78 5.51
C PRO A 266 25.57 11.41 4.52
N PHE A 267 24.39 12.02 4.67
CA PHE A 267 23.35 11.91 3.65
C PHE A 267 23.76 12.70 2.41
N GLU A 268 23.62 12.06 1.24
CA GLU A 268 23.74 12.71 -0.06
C GLU A 268 22.36 12.75 -0.71
N HIS A 269 21.97 13.94 -1.16
CA HIS A 269 20.69 14.20 -1.82
C HIS A 269 20.45 13.27 -3.03
N PRO A 270 19.19 13.08 -3.44
CA PRO A 270 18.85 12.35 -4.66
C PRO A 270 19.68 12.83 -5.87
N THR A 271 20.18 11.85 -6.61
CA THR A 271 21.15 12.03 -7.69
C THR A 271 20.53 11.82 -9.07
N CYS A 272 19.32 11.27 -9.12
CA CYS A 272 18.54 11.05 -10.33
C CYS A 272 17.03 11.06 -10.01
N LEU A 273 16.18 11.08 -11.04
CA LEU A 273 14.72 11.15 -10.90
C LEU A 273 14.14 9.90 -10.23
N ALA A 274 14.70 8.71 -10.49
CA ALA A 274 14.26 7.48 -9.85
C ALA A 274 14.38 7.56 -8.31
N GLU A 275 15.46 8.16 -7.80
CA GLU A 275 15.63 8.37 -6.36
C GLU A 275 14.62 9.38 -5.79
N GLU A 276 14.25 10.42 -6.54
CA GLU A 276 13.21 11.35 -6.10
C GLU A 276 11.82 10.71 -6.03
N LEU A 277 11.46 9.91 -7.04
CA LEU A 277 10.19 9.19 -7.08
C LEU A 277 10.10 8.17 -5.94
N LEU A 278 11.17 7.41 -5.70
CA LEU A 278 11.24 6.46 -4.59
C LEU A 278 11.18 7.15 -3.23
N LEU A 279 11.83 8.32 -3.09
CA LEU A 279 11.75 9.10 -1.85
C LEU A 279 10.34 9.60 -1.58
N LYS A 280 9.63 10.08 -2.61
CA LYS A 280 8.23 10.47 -2.50
C LYS A 280 7.35 9.29 -2.09
N SER A 281 7.51 8.13 -2.74
CA SER A 281 6.80 6.90 -2.39
C SER A 281 7.07 6.49 -0.93
N LEU A 282 8.33 6.51 -0.51
CA LEU A 282 8.75 6.21 0.87
C LEU A 282 8.08 7.12 1.91
N LEU A 283 8.04 8.43 1.65
CA LEU A 283 7.42 9.40 2.57
C LEU A 283 5.90 9.20 2.63
N ASN A 284 5.24 8.97 1.50
CA ASN A 284 3.82 8.63 1.47
C ASN A 284 3.55 7.35 2.28
N GLN A 285 4.39 6.33 2.15
CA GLN A 285 4.24 5.07 2.88
C GLN A 285 4.47 5.23 4.39
N ALA A 286 5.37 6.11 4.80
CA ALA A 286 5.56 6.48 6.20
C ALA A 286 4.31 7.16 6.78
N GLU A 287 3.70 8.08 6.02
CA GLU A 287 2.46 8.77 6.39
C GLU A 287 1.29 7.78 6.52
N VAL A 288 1.07 6.94 5.50
CA VAL A 288 0.04 5.89 5.50
C VAL A 288 0.24 4.92 6.65
N THR A 289 1.48 4.54 6.96
CA THR A 289 1.78 3.68 8.12
C THR A 289 1.40 4.37 9.42
N ALA A 290 1.74 5.65 9.60
CA ALA A 290 1.37 6.36 10.82
C ALA A 290 -0.16 6.50 10.93
N ASP A 291 -0.87 6.78 9.84
CA ASP A 291 -2.33 6.90 9.82
C ASP A 291 -3.05 5.57 10.13
N LEU A 292 -2.59 4.48 9.52
CA LEU A 292 -3.13 3.13 9.72
C LEU A 292 -3.20 2.73 11.20
N TYR A 293 -2.24 3.17 12.01
CA TYR A 293 -2.20 2.89 13.46
C TYR A 293 -2.69 4.06 14.32
N SER A 294 -3.32 5.08 13.72
CA SER A 294 -3.81 6.30 14.37
C SER A 294 -2.71 7.05 15.13
N LEU A 295 -1.53 7.12 14.53
CA LEU A 295 -0.34 7.83 15.03
C LEU A 295 -0.02 9.10 14.23
N LEU A 296 -0.69 9.34 13.10
CA LEU A 296 -0.55 10.55 12.29
C LEU A 296 -1.30 11.74 12.92
N SER A 297 -0.71 12.33 13.95
CA SER A 297 -1.17 13.62 14.50
C SER A 297 -0.60 14.79 13.72
N ASP A 298 -1.17 16.00 13.89
CA ASP A 298 -0.67 17.24 13.29
C ASP A 298 0.86 17.43 13.48
N GLU A 299 1.40 17.15 14.68
CA GLU A 299 2.84 17.24 14.94
C GLU A 299 3.66 16.19 14.16
N VAL A 300 3.12 15.00 13.90
CA VAL A 300 3.80 13.93 13.13
C VAL A 300 3.75 14.27 11.65
N THR A 301 2.64 14.80 11.15
CA THR A 301 2.53 15.35 9.79
C THR A 301 3.56 16.46 9.59
N GLN A 302 3.61 17.44 10.50
CA GLN A 302 4.59 18.54 10.44
C GLN A 302 6.03 18.03 10.49
N ALA A 303 6.31 16.98 11.28
CA ALA A 303 7.62 16.36 11.36
C ALA A 303 8.04 15.74 10.02
N LEU A 304 7.13 15.00 9.35
CA LEU A 304 7.36 14.39 8.05
C LEU A 304 7.54 15.46 6.94
N GLU A 305 6.75 16.53 6.96
CA GLU A 305 6.87 17.65 6.02
C GLU A 305 8.21 18.40 6.19
N THR A 306 8.62 18.64 7.43
CA THR A 306 9.91 19.23 7.75
C THR A 306 11.03 18.34 7.21
N PHE A 307 10.96 17.04 7.48
CA PHE A 307 11.94 16.08 7.02
C PHE A 307 12.02 16.00 5.49
N ALA A 308 10.88 15.94 4.79
CA ALA A 308 10.82 15.98 3.33
C ALA A 308 11.57 17.19 2.76
N THR A 309 11.42 18.35 3.39
CA THR A 309 12.13 19.59 2.99
C THR A 309 13.65 19.46 3.14
N THR A 310 14.15 18.72 4.15
CA THR A 310 15.60 18.50 4.34
C THR A 310 16.23 17.58 3.30
N LEU A 311 15.42 16.71 2.67
CA LEU A 311 15.90 15.70 1.75
C LEU A 311 16.18 16.24 0.34
N HIS A 312 15.56 17.36 -0.03
CA HIS A 312 15.74 17.99 -1.33
C HIS A 312 16.82 19.10 -1.28
N PRO A 313 17.62 19.26 -2.35
CA PRO A 313 18.53 20.39 -2.43
C PRO A 313 17.74 21.70 -2.55
N PRO A 314 18.30 22.85 -2.07
CA PRO A 314 17.63 24.15 -2.12
C PRO A 314 17.37 24.67 -3.55
N THR A 315 17.92 24.01 -4.58
CA THR A 315 17.60 24.26 -5.98
C THR A 315 17.44 22.89 -6.66
N PRO A 316 16.21 22.49 -7.01
CA PRO A 316 15.98 21.20 -7.66
C PRO A 316 16.62 21.21 -9.06
N PRO A 317 17.36 20.15 -9.45
CA PRO A 317 17.94 20.03 -10.78
C PRO A 317 16.85 19.71 -11.81
N HIS A 318 16.20 20.76 -12.31
CA HIS A 318 15.11 20.75 -13.32
C HIS A 318 13.86 19.93 -12.96
N PRO A 319 12.65 20.43 -13.32
CA PRO A 319 11.45 19.59 -13.28
C PRO A 319 11.56 18.61 -14.44
N ALA A 320 12.14 17.44 -14.21
CA ALA A 320 12.05 16.36 -15.17
C ALA A 320 10.61 15.85 -15.12
N THR A 321 9.77 16.28 -16.05
CA THR A 321 8.54 15.54 -16.33
C THR A 321 8.99 14.11 -16.64
N PRO A 322 8.46 13.09 -15.94
CA PRO A 322 8.82 11.71 -16.23
C PRO A 322 8.22 11.35 -17.59
N GLU A 323 8.96 11.61 -18.68
CA GLU A 323 8.50 11.32 -20.05
C GLU A 323 9.13 10.02 -20.57
N ASP A 324 10.33 9.68 -20.09
CA ASP A 324 11.07 8.48 -20.51
C ASP A 324 11.68 7.76 -19.30
N PRO A 325 11.15 6.58 -18.91
CA PRO A 325 11.65 5.78 -17.78
C PRO A 325 13.14 5.44 -17.84
N ASP A 326 13.76 5.35 -19.01
CA ASP A 326 15.19 5.04 -19.11
C ASP A 326 16.06 6.19 -18.59
N THR A 327 15.60 7.43 -18.79
CA THR A 327 16.29 8.64 -18.32
C THR A 327 16.22 8.79 -16.79
N TRP A 328 15.32 8.07 -16.11
CA TRP A 328 15.11 8.24 -14.67
C TRP A 328 16.32 7.87 -13.82
N PHE A 329 17.17 6.98 -14.34
CA PHE A 329 18.38 6.53 -13.68
C PHE A 329 19.62 7.35 -14.11
N THR A 330 19.44 8.38 -14.93
CA THR A 330 20.54 9.24 -15.37
C THR A 330 20.93 10.19 -14.23
N PRO A 331 22.21 10.24 -13.84
CA PRO A 331 22.68 11.21 -12.86
C PRO A 331 22.41 12.65 -13.30
N TYR A 332 21.91 13.48 -12.40
CA TYR A 332 21.77 14.93 -12.59
C TYR A 332 23.13 15.61 -12.81
N THR A 333 24.19 15.07 -12.20
CA THR A 333 25.54 15.56 -12.39
C THR A 333 26.54 14.41 -12.60
N PRO A 334 27.63 14.63 -13.36
CA PRO A 334 28.65 13.60 -13.57
C PRO A 334 29.42 13.17 -12.31
N VAL A 335 29.30 13.94 -11.22
CA VAL A 335 30.05 13.74 -9.96
C VAL A 335 29.24 13.00 -8.90
N SER A 336 27.94 12.79 -9.11
CA SER A 336 27.03 12.08 -8.21
C SER A 336 26.56 10.79 -8.88
N PRO A 337 27.38 9.72 -8.88
CA PRO A 337 27.07 8.52 -9.64
C PRO A 337 25.90 7.76 -9.00
N VAL A 338 24.94 7.34 -9.84
CA VAL A 338 23.97 6.30 -9.46
C VAL A 338 24.67 4.94 -9.35
N HIS A 339 24.01 3.97 -8.72
CA HIS A 339 24.56 2.61 -8.63
C HIS A 339 24.85 2.03 -10.02
N PRO A 340 26.02 1.36 -10.25
CA PRO A 340 26.42 0.90 -11.59
C PRO A 340 25.39 0.00 -12.29
N TYR A 341 24.68 -0.83 -11.50
CA TYR A 341 23.59 -1.66 -12.02
C TYR A 341 22.38 -0.82 -12.48
N ALA A 342 22.02 0.24 -11.75
CA ALA A 342 20.93 1.14 -12.13
C ALA A 342 21.28 1.96 -13.39
N ALA A 343 22.57 2.26 -13.60
CA ALA A 343 23.08 2.89 -14.82
C ALA A 343 23.16 1.94 -16.03
N ASN A 344 22.97 0.62 -15.84
CA ASN A 344 23.10 -0.33 -16.94
C ASN A 344 21.82 -0.35 -17.79
N GLU A 345 21.96 0.03 -19.05
CA GLU A 345 20.87 0.05 -20.05
C GLU A 345 20.76 -1.29 -20.81
N ASN A 346 21.71 -2.21 -20.66
CA ASN A 346 21.73 -3.45 -21.43
C ASN A 346 21.02 -4.59 -20.68
N GLU A 347 19.92 -5.09 -21.25
CA GLU A 347 19.56 -6.51 -21.12
C GLU A 347 20.69 -7.32 -21.78
N GLU A 348 21.30 -8.26 -21.06
CA GLU A 348 22.14 -9.27 -21.71
C GLU A 348 21.25 -10.00 -22.73
N THR A 349 21.39 -9.62 -24.00
CA THR A 349 20.86 -10.37 -25.12
C THR A 349 21.55 -11.73 -25.04
N VAL A 350 20.85 -12.75 -24.58
CA VAL A 350 21.30 -14.13 -24.69
C VAL A 350 21.47 -14.36 -26.19
N VAL A 351 22.71 -14.28 -26.67
CA VAL A 351 23.07 -14.62 -28.04
C VAL A 351 22.77 -16.11 -28.19
N GLU A 352 21.65 -16.44 -28.82
CA GLU A 352 21.40 -17.79 -29.29
C GLU A 352 22.59 -18.19 -30.18
N LEU A 353 23.38 -19.14 -29.69
CA LEU A 353 24.44 -19.74 -30.49
C LEU A 353 23.76 -20.50 -31.64
N PRO A 354 24.18 -20.28 -32.91
CA PRO A 354 23.61 -21.01 -34.03
C PRO A 354 23.91 -22.50 -33.91
N GLU A 355 22.89 -23.33 -34.20
CA GLU A 355 22.90 -24.80 -34.16
C GLU A 355 24.06 -25.46 -34.93
#